data_AF-A0A923W9M0-F1
#
_entry.id   AF-A0A923W9M0-F1
#
_cell.length_a   1.000
_cell.length_b   1.000
_cell.length_c   1.000
_cell.angle_alpha   90.00
_cell.angle_beta   90.00
_cell.angle_gamma   90.00
#
_symmetry.space_group_name_H-M   'P 1'
#
loop_
_entity.id
_entity.type
_entity.pdbx_description
1 polymer ?
#
loop_
_entity_poly.entity_id
_entity_poly.type
_entity_poly.pdbx_seq_one_letter_code
_entity_poly.pdbx_strand_id
1 'polypeptide(L)'
;MRLRLHPPKDGAGVTRNLGYVVSHQLVNAADFGVPQKRERVFIIGYRRDLDLTWQPLRPTHSQEALLWSKWVTGQYWDEHELTANQRPVLTPAQRNLIPALRSRYGMFGPDTARWRTVRDALRGLPDPTTSAAASWPNHEYRTGAIAYPGHTGSELDEPAKTIKAGAHGVPGGENMMRLPTGEVRYFTVRESARILTFPDDYFLTGTWGEAMRQLGNAVPVQLAAQTNSTLAGCFWGKFLVLCRMDLPITEKKQKLTSGAMLRGSRIGWASAWATASSTSRGCFTRAEAI
;
A
#
# COMPACT_ATOMS: atom_id res chain seq x y z
N MET A 1 -19.08 -9.58 -15.77
CA MET A 1 -20.10 -10.13 -14.86
C MET A 1 -20.94 -8.97 -14.29
N ARG A 2 -22.23 -8.83 -14.66
CA ARG A 2 -23.15 -7.88 -14.01
C ARG A 2 -23.57 -8.52 -12.68
N LEU A 3 -23.08 -8.01 -11.56
CA LEU A 3 -23.63 -8.37 -10.25
C LEU A 3 -25.06 -7.84 -10.18
N ARG A 4 -26.06 -8.72 -10.38
CA ARG A 4 -27.43 -8.43 -9.97
C ARG A 4 -27.51 -8.68 -8.47
N LEU A 5 -27.69 -7.62 -7.69
CA LEU A 5 -28.08 -7.77 -6.29
C LEU A 5 -29.48 -8.40 -6.27
N HIS A 6 -29.64 -9.57 -5.67
CA HIS A 6 -30.94 -10.19 -5.50
C HIS A 6 -31.75 -9.41 -4.46
N PRO A 7 -33.07 -9.22 -4.67
CA PRO A 7 -33.93 -8.60 -3.66
C PRO A 7 -34.02 -9.46 -2.39
N PRO A 8 -34.22 -8.84 -1.22
CA PRO A 8 -34.50 -9.55 0.03
C PRO A 8 -35.79 -10.38 -0.08
N LYS A 9 -35.84 -11.51 0.63
CA LYS A 9 -36.89 -12.53 0.55
C LYS A 9 -38.15 -12.23 1.38
N ASP A 10 -38.38 -10.99 1.75
CA ASP A 10 -39.51 -10.60 2.58
C ASP A 10 -40.41 -9.65 1.79
N GLY A 11 -41.68 -10.02 1.66
CA GLY A 11 -42.65 -9.38 0.78
C GLY A 11 -42.82 -7.88 0.98
N ALA A 12 -43.17 -7.19 -0.11
CA ALA A 12 -43.40 -5.74 -0.22
C ALA A 12 -42.15 -4.85 -0.12
N GLY A 13 -41.23 -4.99 -1.08
CA GLY A 13 -40.18 -4.00 -1.33
C GLY A 13 -40.06 -3.73 -2.82
N VAL A 14 -40.51 -2.54 -3.27
CA VAL A 14 -40.16 -2.01 -4.59
C VAL A 14 -38.65 -2.12 -4.73
N THR A 15 -38.16 -2.95 -5.66
CA THR A 15 -36.74 -2.91 -6.06
C THR A 15 -36.52 -1.62 -6.82
N ARG A 16 -36.43 -0.51 -6.09
CA ARG A 16 -35.90 0.74 -6.62
C ARG A 16 -34.49 0.40 -7.08
N ASN A 17 -34.28 0.42 -8.40
CA ASN A 17 -32.95 0.43 -9.00
C ASN A 17 -32.15 1.47 -8.20
N LEU A 18 -31.20 1.03 -7.37
CA LEU A 18 -30.59 1.87 -6.33
C LEU A 18 -29.86 3.10 -6.91
N GLY A 19 -29.77 3.19 -8.25
CA GLY A 19 -29.27 4.36 -8.94
C GLY A 19 -27.75 4.40 -8.94
N TYR A 20 -27.07 3.27 -8.79
CA TYR A 20 -25.61 3.17 -8.82
C TYR A 20 -25.11 2.55 -10.12
N VAL A 21 -23.93 2.97 -10.53
CA VAL A 21 -23.04 2.26 -11.46
C VAL A 21 -22.00 1.55 -10.61
N VAL A 22 -21.74 0.28 -10.91
CA VAL A 22 -20.85 -0.58 -10.12
C VAL A 22 -19.69 -1.07 -10.99
N SER A 23 -18.48 -0.88 -10.51
CA SER A 23 -17.24 -1.41 -11.07
C SER A 23 -16.56 -2.33 -10.04
N HIS A 24 -15.71 -3.26 -10.50
CA HIS A 24 -14.93 -4.10 -9.61
C HIS A 24 -13.52 -4.36 -10.15
N GLN A 25 -12.58 -4.63 -9.26
CA GLN A 25 -11.19 -4.93 -9.61
C GLN A 25 -10.59 -5.92 -8.61
N LEU A 26 -9.89 -6.94 -9.11
CA LEU A 26 -9.02 -7.79 -8.29
C LEU A 26 -7.71 -7.05 -8.03
N VAL A 27 -7.32 -6.94 -6.76
CA VAL A 27 -6.16 -6.17 -6.32
C VAL A 27 -5.32 -7.01 -5.38
N ASN A 28 -4.02 -7.13 -5.65
CA ASN A 28 -3.05 -7.63 -4.70
C ASN A 28 -2.36 -6.45 -3.98
N ALA A 29 -2.45 -6.39 -2.65
CA ALA A 29 -1.87 -5.29 -1.89
C ALA A 29 -0.36 -5.07 -2.12
N ALA A 30 0.40 -6.13 -2.44
CA ALA A 30 1.83 -6.04 -2.74
C ALA A 30 2.13 -5.12 -3.94
N ASP A 31 1.23 -5.08 -4.93
CA ASP A 31 1.34 -4.23 -6.12
C ASP A 31 1.17 -2.73 -5.81
N PHE A 32 0.76 -2.41 -4.58
CA PHE A 32 0.48 -1.05 -4.11
C PHE A 32 1.37 -0.66 -2.92
N GLY A 33 2.51 -1.34 -2.73
CA GLY A 33 3.52 -0.99 -1.73
C GLY A 33 3.27 -1.55 -0.34
N VAL A 34 2.21 -2.35 -0.15
CA VAL A 34 1.95 -3.04 1.11
C VAL A 34 2.87 -4.27 1.19
N PRO A 35 3.59 -4.51 2.29
CA PRO A 35 4.47 -5.67 2.46
C PRO A 35 3.71 -6.97 2.75
N GLN A 36 2.63 -7.24 2.01
CA GLN A 36 1.77 -8.41 2.15
C GLN A 36 1.17 -8.81 0.79
N LYS A 37 1.27 -10.10 0.43
CA LYS A 37 0.50 -10.70 -0.67
C LYS A 37 -0.93 -10.90 -0.17
N ARG A 38 -1.84 -10.00 -0.56
CA ARG A 38 -3.24 -9.97 -0.11
C ARG A 38 -4.14 -9.61 -1.28
N GLU A 39 -4.73 -10.62 -1.90
CA GLU A 39 -5.64 -10.45 -3.01
C GLU A 39 -7.07 -10.22 -2.52
N ARG A 40 -7.69 -9.12 -2.93
CA ARG A 40 -9.08 -8.77 -2.59
C ARG A 40 -9.78 -8.19 -3.81
N VAL A 41 -11.09 -8.44 -3.91
CA VAL A 41 -11.95 -7.78 -4.89
C VAL A 41 -12.46 -6.48 -4.29
N PHE A 42 -12.14 -5.37 -4.94
CA PHE A 42 -12.71 -4.06 -4.62
C PHE A 42 -13.96 -3.87 -5.46
N ILE A 43 -15.07 -3.48 -4.83
CA ILE A 43 -16.33 -3.16 -5.49
C ILE A 43 -16.59 -1.68 -5.26
N ILE A 44 -16.62 -0.91 -6.35
CA ILE A 44 -16.82 0.53 -6.34
C ILE A 44 -18.21 0.82 -6.87
N GLY A 45 -19.07 1.38 -6.02
CA GLY A 45 -20.38 1.87 -6.40
C GLY A 45 -20.42 3.39 -6.36
N TYR A 46 -20.84 4.04 -7.44
CA TYR A 46 -21.07 5.49 -7.48
C TYR A 46 -22.44 5.80 -8.07
N ARG A 47 -23.07 6.86 -7.59
CA ARG A 47 -24.42 7.25 -8.00
C ARG A 47 -24.41 7.64 -9.49
N ARG A 48 -25.40 7.16 -10.25
CA ARG A 48 -25.47 7.22 -11.72
C ARG A 48 -25.58 8.65 -12.24
N ASP A 49 -26.29 9.50 -11.52
CA ASP A 49 -26.47 10.92 -11.82
C ASP A 49 -25.18 11.76 -11.67
N LEU A 50 -24.15 11.22 -10.99
CA LEU A 50 -22.83 11.86 -10.97
C LEU A 50 -22.09 11.70 -12.30
N ASP A 51 -22.54 10.77 -13.16
CA ASP A 51 -22.00 10.50 -14.50
C ASP A 51 -20.47 10.29 -14.48
N LEU A 52 -19.94 9.75 -13.39
CA LEU A 52 -18.51 9.52 -13.21
C LEU A 52 -18.03 8.33 -14.06
N THR A 53 -16.77 8.37 -14.48
CA THR A 53 -16.09 7.20 -15.06
C THR A 53 -15.00 6.74 -14.10
N TRP A 54 -15.15 5.51 -13.58
CA TRP A 54 -14.15 4.89 -12.73
C TRP A 54 -12.85 4.62 -13.50
N GLN A 55 -11.71 4.99 -12.91
CA GLN A 55 -10.38 4.62 -13.39
C GLN A 55 -9.83 3.48 -12.52
N PRO A 56 -9.49 2.32 -13.09
CA PRO A 56 -8.88 1.22 -12.33
C PRO A 56 -7.58 1.63 -11.65
N LEU A 57 -7.34 1.05 -10.46
CA LEU A 57 -6.09 1.21 -9.74
C LEU A 57 -4.95 0.63 -10.56
N ARG A 58 -3.87 1.42 -10.69
CA ARG A 58 -2.66 1.00 -11.41
C ARG A 58 -1.60 0.55 -10.41
N PRO A 59 -1.05 -0.67 -10.56
CA PRO A 59 0.09 -1.12 -9.77
C PRO A 59 1.22 -0.10 -9.76
N THR A 60 1.72 0.21 -8.57
CA THR A 60 2.89 1.07 -8.35
C THR A 60 4.15 0.25 -8.05
N HIS A 61 3.96 -1.01 -7.66
CA HIS A 61 5.01 -1.93 -7.27
C HIS A 61 4.87 -3.26 -8.03
N SER A 62 5.96 -4.02 -8.18
CA SER A 62 5.94 -5.35 -8.79
C SER A 62 6.93 -6.34 -8.19
N GLN A 63 6.63 -7.64 -8.39
CA GLN A 63 7.55 -8.73 -8.04
C GLN A 63 8.82 -8.69 -8.89
N GLU A 64 8.68 -8.36 -10.18
CA GLU A 64 9.80 -8.29 -11.12
C GLU A 64 10.81 -7.24 -10.67
N ALA A 65 10.34 -6.07 -10.20
CA ALA A 65 11.20 -5.05 -9.62
C ALA A 65 11.89 -5.51 -8.32
N LEU A 66 11.23 -6.32 -7.48
CA LEU A 66 11.88 -6.92 -6.30
C LEU A 66 12.98 -7.91 -6.68
N LEU A 67 12.71 -8.79 -7.65
CA LEU A 67 13.72 -9.75 -8.13
C LEU A 67 14.88 -9.05 -8.84
N TRP A 68 14.60 -7.99 -9.58
CA TRP A 68 15.60 -7.12 -10.18
C TRP A 68 16.50 -6.50 -9.11
N SER A 69 15.90 -5.86 -8.10
CA SER A 69 16.63 -5.21 -7.01
C SER A 69 17.47 -6.20 -6.19
N LYS A 70 16.98 -7.42 -5.97
CA LYS A 70 17.73 -8.49 -5.30
C LYS A 70 18.87 -9.04 -6.15
N TRP A 71 18.60 -9.44 -7.39
CA TRP A 71 19.48 -10.36 -8.11
C TRP A 71 20.14 -9.78 -9.35
N VAL A 72 19.64 -8.65 -9.83
CA VAL A 72 20.22 -7.95 -10.98
C VAL A 72 21.12 -6.82 -10.51
N THR A 73 20.61 -5.92 -9.68
CA THR A 73 21.38 -4.77 -9.16
C THR A 73 22.01 -5.03 -7.80
N GLY A 74 21.44 -5.91 -6.98
CA GLY A 74 21.93 -6.20 -5.62
C GLY A 74 21.53 -5.15 -4.57
N GLN A 75 20.94 -4.03 -5.00
CA GLN A 75 20.55 -2.89 -4.16
C GLN A 75 19.74 -3.30 -2.93
N TYR A 76 18.80 -4.25 -3.07
CA TYR A 76 18.00 -4.70 -1.93
C TYR A 76 18.88 -5.25 -0.79
N TRP A 77 19.91 -6.03 -1.12
CA TRP A 77 20.80 -6.62 -0.11
C TRP A 77 21.66 -5.56 0.55
N ASP A 78 22.14 -4.58 -0.24
CA ASP A 78 22.96 -3.48 0.25
C ASP A 78 22.16 -2.55 1.17
N GLU A 79 20.91 -2.23 0.82
CA GLU A 79 19.97 -1.43 1.65
C GLU A 79 19.69 -2.04 3.03
N HIS A 80 19.80 -3.37 3.12
CA HIS A 80 19.59 -4.14 4.35
C HIS A 80 20.89 -4.63 5.00
N GLU A 81 22.03 -4.17 4.49
CA GLU A 81 23.36 -4.46 5.05
C GLU A 81 23.64 -5.99 5.16
N LEU A 82 23.16 -6.76 4.18
CA LEU A 82 23.27 -8.22 4.17
C LEU A 82 24.50 -8.70 3.39
N THR A 83 25.40 -9.39 4.09
CA THR A 83 26.58 -10.03 3.50
C THR A 83 26.19 -11.26 2.68
N ALA A 84 27.06 -11.70 1.76
CA ALA A 84 26.75 -12.79 0.82
C ALA A 84 26.30 -14.10 1.49
N ASN A 85 26.85 -14.43 2.65
CA ASN A 85 26.49 -15.62 3.46
C ASN A 85 25.14 -15.51 4.17
N GLN A 86 24.57 -14.30 4.32
CA GLN A 86 23.25 -14.07 4.91
C GLN A 86 22.14 -14.07 3.87
N ARG A 87 22.49 -14.00 2.58
CA ARG A 87 21.53 -13.95 1.47
C ARG A 87 20.94 -15.35 1.22
N PRO A 88 19.64 -15.45 0.91
CA PRO A 88 19.03 -16.74 0.56
C PRO A 88 19.63 -17.30 -0.73
N VAL A 89 19.50 -18.60 -0.94
CA VAL A 89 19.90 -19.24 -2.20
C VAL A 89 18.83 -19.03 -3.26
N LEU A 90 19.26 -18.77 -4.50
CA LEU A 90 18.37 -18.67 -5.66
C LEU A 90 17.59 -19.96 -5.90
N THR A 91 16.26 -19.83 -5.88
CA THR A 91 15.37 -20.95 -6.20
C THR A 91 15.52 -21.34 -7.68
N PRO A 92 15.26 -22.61 -8.05
CA PRO A 92 15.31 -23.04 -9.45
C PRO A 92 14.44 -22.18 -10.38
N ALA A 93 13.25 -21.77 -9.93
CA ALA A 93 12.38 -20.88 -10.69
C ALA A 93 13.01 -19.49 -10.93
N GLN A 94 13.68 -18.93 -9.92
CA GLN A 94 14.35 -17.64 -10.04
C GLN A 94 15.55 -17.68 -10.99
N ARG A 95 16.30 -18.80 -11.03
CA ARG A 95 17.47 -18.94 -11.92
C ARG A 95 17.11 -18.77 -13.40
N ASN A 96 15.91 -19.20 -13.80
CA ASN A 96 15.44 -19.03 -15.17
C ASN A 96 14.84 -17.64 -15.40
N LEU A 97 14.18 -17.07 -14.37
CA LEU A 97 13.49 -15.79 -14.48
C LEU A 97 14.45 -14.59 -14.54
N ILE A 98 15.55 -14.61 -13.78
CA ILE A 98 16.48 -13.46 -13.72
C ILE A 98 17.13 -13.14 -15.07
N PRO A 99 17.66 -14.11 -15.84
CA PRO A 99 18.13 -13.85 -17.20
C PRO A 99 17.03 -13.27 -18.10
N ALA A 100 15.80 -13.78 -18.01
CA ALA A 100 14.67 -13.27 -18.79
C ALA A 100 14.33 -11.82 -18.43
N LEU A 101 14.40 -11.45 -17.14
CA LEU A 101 14.23 -10.07 -16.70
C LEU A 101 15.31 -9.15 -17.27
N ARG A 102 16.58 -9.58 -17.26
CA ARG A 102 17.71 -8.83 -17.86
C ARG A 102 17.46 -8.57 -19.35
N SER A 103 17.02 -9.58 -20.10
CA SER A 103 16.70 -9.42 -21.52
C SER A 103 15.51 -8.51 -21.77
N ARG A 104 14.47 -8.58 -20.92
CA ARG A 104 13.24 -7.77 -21.07
C ARG A 104 13.49 -6.28 -20.83
N TYR A 105 14.20 -5.94 -19.75
CA TYR A 105 14.34 -4.56 -19.29
C TYR A 105 15.66 -3.89 -19.70
N GLY A 106 16.65 -4.66 -20.15
CA GLY A 106 17.94 -4.14 -20.58
C GLY A 106 18.67 -3.42 -19.46
N MET A 107 18.95 -2.12 -19.64
CA MET A 107 19.80 -1.35 -18.73
C MET A 107 19.05 -0.74 -17.54
N PHE A 108 17.77 -0.40 -17.72
CA PHE A 108 17.06 0.49 -16.79
C PHE A 108 16.20 -0.24 -15.75
N GLY A 109 15.86 -1.51 -15.99
CA GLY A 109 14.99 -2.27 -15.09
C GLY A 109 13.51 -1.91 -15.23
N PRO A 110 12.63 -2.44 -14.36
CA PRO A 110 11.20 -2.14 -14.38
C PRO A 110 10.87 -0.71 -13.91
N ASP A 111 9.87 -0.08 -14.52
CA ASP A 111 9.39 1.28 -14.16
C ASP A 111 8.65 1.33 -12.81
N THR A 112 8.30 0.17 -12.25
CA THR A 112 7.59 0.07 -10.96
C THR A 112 8.58 -0.06 -9.81
N ALA A 113 8.17 0.36 -8.63
CA ALA A 113 8.93 0.11 -7.42
C ALA A 113 8.96 -1.40 -7.08
N ARG A 114 10.00 -1.86 -6.37
CA ARG A 114 10.03 -3.23 -5.87
C ARG A 114 8.93 -3.48 -4.85
N TRP A 115 8.25 -4.63 -4.92
CA TRP A 115 7.42 -5.09 -3.80
C TRP A 115 8.15 -4.93 -2.45
N ARG A 116 7.40 -4.49 -1.43
CA ARG A 116 7.92 -4.35 -0.07
C ARG A 116 7.92 -5.69 0.65
N THR A 117 8.93 -5.93 1.47
CA THR A 117 9.16 -7.22 2.14
C THR A 117 8.78 -7.14 3.62
N VAL A 118 8.67 -8.29 4.29
CA VAL A 118 8.56 -8.32 5.75
C VAL A 118 9.74 -7.57 6.38
N ARG A 119 10.97 -7.77 5.87
CA ARG A 119 12.17 -7.06 6.35
C ARG A 119 12.05 -5.54 6.23
N ASP A 120 11.49 -5.04 5.13
CA ASP A 120 11.20 -3.60 5.00
C ASP A 120 10.24 -3.13 6.09
N ALA A 121 9.16 -3.88 6.34
CA ALA A 121 8.13 -3.53 7.31
C ALA A 121 8.65 -3.51 8.75
N LEU A 122 9.54 -4.45 9.08
CA LEU A 122 10.03 -4.62 10.45
C LEU A 122 11.27 -3.78 10.76
N ARG A 123 11.82 -3.06 9.78
CA ARG A 123 13.02 -2.24 9.97
C ARG A 123 12.85 -1.27 11.14
N GLY A 124 13.81 -1.27 12.06
CA GLY A 124 13.83 -0.39 13.23
C GLY A 124 12.98 -0.88 14.42
N LEU A 125 12.22 -1.99 14.30
CA LEU A 125 11.70 -2.67 15.49
C LEU A 125 12.81 -3.48 16.16
N PRO A 126 12.92 -3.44 17.49
CA PRO A 126 13.78 -4.36 18.21
C PRO A 126 13.27 -5.80 18.08
N ASP A 127 14.09 -6.78 18.45
CA ASP A 127 13.60 -8.13 18.59
C ASP A 127 12.59 -8.21 19.76
N PRO A 128 11.38 -8.78 19.57
CA PRO A 128 10.34 -8.82 20.60
C PRO A 128 10.69 -9.65 21.84
N THR A 129 11.77 -10.43 21.80
CA THR A 129 12.31 -11.17 22.95
C THR A 129 13.25 -10.34 23.82
N THR A 130 13.68 -9.16 23.34
CA THR A 130 14.61 -8.29 24.05
C THR A 130 13.90 -7.26 24.92
N SER A 131 14.58 -6.75 25.94
CA SER A 131 14.04 -5.69 26.81
C SER A 131 13.70 -4.40 26.06
N ALA A 132 14.35 -4.13 24.92
CA ALA A 132 14.05 -2.97 24.08
C ALA A 132 12.62 -2.99 23.53
N ALA A 133 12.02 -4.18 23.36
CA ALA A 133 10.64 -4.32 22.88
C ALA A 133 9.60 -3.74 23.83
N ALA A 134 9.89 -3.63 25.14
CA ALA A 134 8.97 -3.07 26.13
C ALA A 134 8.59 -1.60 25.87
N SER A 135 9.43 -0.88 25.11
CA SER A 135 9.16 0.51 24.69
C SER A 135 8.17 0.60 23.52
N TRP A 136 7.85 -0.53 22.88
CA TRP A 136 7.01 -0.57 21.69
C TRP A 136 5.61 -1.11 22.02
N PRO A 137 4.55 -0.31 21.83
CA PRO A 137 3.20 -0.74 22.11
C PRO A 137 2.78 -1.90 21.19
N ASN A 138 2.10 -2.89 21.78
CA ASN A 138 1.62 -4.10 21.11
C ASN A 138 2.74 -4.98 20.49
N HIS A 139 3.99 -4.83 20.93
CA HIS A 139 5.15 -5.57 20.40
C HIS A 139 5.60 -6.72 21.32
N GLU A 140 4.68 -7.58 21.69
CA GLU A 140 4.92 -8.67 22.65
C GLU A 140 5.18 -10.00 21.94
N TYR A 141 6.27 -10.69 22.31
CA TYR A 141 6.59 -12.03 21.81
C TYR A 141 5.54 -13.07 22.20
N ARG A 142 5.29 -14.04 21.32
CA ARG A 142 4.36 -15.14 21.53
C ARG A 142 5.00 -16.48 21.14
N THR A 143 4.95 -17.43 22.07
CA THR A 143 5.45 -18.80 21.90
C THR A 143 4.41 -19.69 21.19
N GLY A 144 4.79 -20.93 20.89
CA GLY A 144 3.87 -21.95 20.35
C GLY A 144 3.71 -21.93 18.83
N ALA A 145 4.57 -21.19 18.12
CA ALA A 145 4.63 -21.21 16.67
C ALA A 145 5.16 -22.57 16.17
N ILE A 146 4.38 -23.25 15.34
CA ILE A 146 4.72 -24.58 14.79
C ILE A 146 4.56 -24.55 13.28
N ALA A 147 5.62 -24.92 12.56
CA ALA A 147 5.56 -25.14 11.11
C ALA A 147 5.23 -26.61 10.82
N TYR A 148 4.32 -26.84 9.89
CA TYR A 148 3.98 -28.18 9.37
C TYR A 148 3.68 -28.09 7.87
N PRO A 149 3.65 -29.21 7.11
CA PRO A 149 3.48 -29.17 5.66
C PRO A 149 2.26 -28.34 5.24
N GLY A 150 2.47 -27.36 4.36
CA GLY A 150 1.44 -26.41 3.92
C GLY A 150 1.29 -25.15 4.79
N HIS A 151 1.81 -25.16 6.02
CA HIS A 151 1.71 -24.04 6.98
C HIS A 151 3.10 -23.54 7.39
N THR A 152 3.80 -22.95 6.41
CA THR A 152 5.09 -22.28 6.64
C THR A 152 4.90 -20.82 7.00
N GLY A 153 5.84 -20.25 7.76
CA GLY A 153 5.90 -18.81 8.01
C GLY A 153 6.14 -17.99 6.74
N SER A 154 5.97 -16.67 6.84
CA SER A 154 6.38 -15.70 5.84
C SER A 154 7.91 -15.55 5.84
N GLU A 155 8.52 -15.52 4.67
CA GLU A 155 9.96 -15.27 4.53
C GLU A 155 10.26 -13.78 4.74
N LEU A 156 11.36 -13.46 5.42
CA LEU A 156 11.74 -12.06 5.71
C LEU A 156 11.90 -11.23 4.45
N ASP A 157 12.50 -11.81 3.42
CA ASP A 157 12.83 -11.09 2.19
C ASP A 157 11.71 -11.10 1.17
N GLU A 158 10.52 -11.59 1.50
CA GLU A 158 9.34 -11.55 0.64
C GLU A 158 8.23 -10.73 1.30
N PRO A 159 7.22 -10.24 0.56
CA PRO A 159 6.01 -9.73 1.18
C PRO A 159 5.35 -10.84 1.99
N ALA A 160 4.76 -10.47 3.13
CA ALA A 160 4.12 -11.41 4.05
C ALA A 160 3.01 -12.21 3.36
N LYS A 161 2.74 -13.42 3.88
CA LYS A 161 1.47 -14.08 3.62
C LYS A 161 0.32 -13.23 4.17
N THR A 162 -0.89 -13.45 3.64
CA THR A 162 -2.10 -12.74 4.09
C THR A 162 -2.30 -12.95 5.59
N ILE A 163 -2.19 -11.89 6.40
CA ILE A 163 -2.53 -11.93 7.83
C ILE A 163 -4.02 -12.28 7.96
N LYS A 164 -4.31 -13.34 8.72
CA LYS A 164 -5.65 -13.90 8.90
C LYS A 164 -6.21 -13.51 10.26
N ALA A 165 -7.50 -13.19 10.28
CA ALA A 165 -8.25 -13.05 11.52
C ALA A 165 -8.37 -14.46 12.13
N GLY A 166 -7.72 -14.70 13.26
CA GLY A 166 -7.79 -16.00 13.94
C GLY A 166 -9.26 -16.35 14.22
N ALA A 167 -9.79 -17.38 13.56
CA ALA A 167 -11.17 -17.79 13.73
C ALA A 167 -11.28 -19.14 14.45
N HIS A 168 -10.35 -20.08 14.21
CA HIS A 168 -10.38 -21.40 14.85
C HIS A 168 -8.97 -21.98 14.94
N GLY A 169 -8.54 -22.35 16.16
CA GLY A 169 -7.28 -23.05 16.39
C GLY A 169 -6.02 -22.19 16.23
N VAL A 170 -4.90 -22.79 16.65
CA VAL A 170 -3.54 -22.24 16.58
C VAL A 170 -3.35 -21.49 15.25
N PRO A 171 -2.95 -20.21 15.26
CA PRO A 171 -2.78 -19.45 14.03
C PRO A 171 -1.77 -20.20 13.14
N GLY A 172 -2.19 -20.56 11.93
CA GLY A 172 -1.35 -21.29 10.98
C GLY A 172 -0.18 -20.45 10.45
N GLY A 173 0.53 -21.00 9.46
CA GLY A 173 1.67 -20.40 8.73
C GLY A 173 1.57 -18.90 8.42
N GLU A 174 0.37 -18.41 8.18
CA GLU A 174 0.08 -17.07 7.69
C GLU A 174 0.38 -15.95 8.68
N ASN A 175 0.25 -16.20 9.99
CA ASN A 175 0.53 -15.22 11.04
C ASN A 175 1.93 -15.41 11.66
N MET A 176 2.80 -16.17 10.98
CA MET A 176 4.17 -16.45 11.41
C MET A 176 5.19 -15.86 10.43
N MET A 177 6.39 -15.61 10.94
CA MET A 177 7.59 -15.40 10.13
C MET A 177 8.54 -16.58 10.28
N ARG A 178 9.31 -16.87 9.23
CA ARG A 178 10.47 -17.75 9.28
C ARG A 178 11.72 -16.91 9.53
N LEU A 179 12.49 -17.31 10.53
CA LEU A 179 13.77 -16.69 10.86
C LEU A 179 14.89 -17.25 9.96
N PRO A 180 16.02 -16.55 9.81
CA PRO A 180 17.17 -17.05 9.04
C PRO A 180 17.71 -18.39 9.56
N THR A 181 17.51 -18.68 10.85
CA THR A 181 17.85 -19.96 11.49
C THR A 181 16.98 -21.13 11.03
N GLY A 182 15.88 -20.86 10.30
CA GLY A 182 14.88 -21.84 9.88
C GLY A 182 13.71 -22.00 10.85
N GLU A 183 13.87 -21.52 12.09
CA GLU A 183 12.82 -21.48 13.11
C GLU A 183 11.66 -20.57 12.69
N VAL A 184 10.51 -20.75 13.34
CA VAL A 184 9.31 -19.92 13.12
C VAL A 184 8.87 -19.26 14.41
N ARG A 185 8.33 -18.05 14.29
CA ARG A 185 7.66 -17.35 15.39
C ARG A 185 6.43 -16.61 14.89
N TYR A 186 5.49 -16.36 15.78
CA TYR A 186 4.38 -15.47 15.48
C TYR A 186 4.86 -14.04 15.22
N PHE A 187 4.16 -13.35 14.32
CA PHE A 187 4.19 -11.90 14.32
C PHE A 187 3.58 -11.38 15.62
N THR A 188 4.21 -10.36 16.19
CA THR A 188 3.55 -9.53 17.21
C THR A 188 2.42 -8.72 16.57
N VAL A 189 1.57 -8.13 17.41
CA VAL A 189 0.49 -7.25 16.92
C VAL A 189 1.09 -6.02 16.22
N ARG A 190 2.15 -5.42 16.77
CA ARG A 190 2.87 -4.28 16.17
C ARG A 190 3.45 -4.61 14.80
N GLU A 191 4.10 -5.76 14.66
CA GLU A 191 4.65 -6.22 13.38
C GLU A 191 3.54 -6.44 12.35
N SER A 192 2.44 -7.08 12.75
CA SER A 192 1.27 -7.30 11.89
C SER A 192 0.62 -5.97 11.46
N ALA A 193 0.56 -4.99 12.36
CA ALA A 193 0.06 -3.65 12.06
C ALA A 193 0.94 -2.94 11.02
N ARG A 194 2.28 -2.97 11.17
CA ARG A 194 3.21 -2.44 10.17
C ARG A 194 3.11 -3.16 8.83
N ILE A 195 2.92 -4.47 8.83
CA ILE A 195 2.71 -5.25 7.60
C ILE A 195 1.45 -4.78 6.85
N LEU A 196 0.40 -4.41 7.59
CA LEU A 196 -0.82 -3.80 7.07
C LEU A 196 -0.70 -2.27 6.91
N THR A 197 0.51 -1.73 7.04
CA THR A 197 0.87 -0.31 6.83
C THR A 197 0.19 0.67 7.79
N PHE A 198 -0.23 0.20 8.96
CA PHE A 198 -0.64 1.10 10.04
C PHE A 198 0.57 1.90 10.56
N PRO A 199 0.37 3.16 10.97
CA PRO A 199 1.44 3.95 11.55
C PRO A 199 1.77 3.47 12.98
N ASP A 200 2.97 3.79 13.45
CA ASP A 200 3.48 3.28 14.73
C ASP A 200 2.75 3.85 15.96
N ASP A 201 2.14 5.02 15.80
CA ASP A 201 1.28 5.68 16.78
C ASP A 201 -0.15 5.13 16.79
N TYR A 202 -0.48 4.16 15.93
CA TYR A 202 -1.76 3.46 15.99
C TYR A 202 -1.72 2.39 17.09
N PHE A 203 -2.61 2.51 18.08
CA PHE A 203 -2.71 1.59 19.22
C PHE A 203 -3.89 0.65 19.05
N LEU A 204 -3.63 -0.67 19.13
CA LEU A 204 -4.68 -1.68 19.13
C LEU A 204 -5.05 -2.05 20.56
N THR A 205 -6.34 -1.99 20.86
CA THR A 205 -6.90 -2.36 22.16
C THR A 205 -7.44 -3.79 22.15
N GLY A 206 -7.46 -4.40 23.33
CA GLY A 206 -7.95 -5.76 23.54
C GLY A 206 -6.83 -6.78 23.65
N THR A 207 -7.22 -8.05 23.78
CA THR A 207 -6.28 -9.18 23.83
C THR A 207 -5.55 -9.34 22.49
N TRP A 208 -4.41 -10.06 22.52
CA TRP A 208 -3.67 -10.39 21.30
C TRP A 208 -4.55 -11.00 20.21
N GLY A 209 -5.44 -11.93 20.57
CA GLY A 209 -6.35 -12.58 19.63
C GLY A 209 -7.35 -11.61 19.01
N GLU A 210 -7.93 -10.71 19.80
CA GLU A 210 -8.84 -9.69 19.30
C GLU A 210 -8.14 -8.67 18.39
N ALA A 211 -6.93 -8.25 18.76
CA ALA A 211 -6.13 -7.34 17.94
C ALA A 211 -5.76 -8.00 16.59
N MET A 212 -5.33 -9.26 16.60
CA MET A 212 -5.06 -10.03 15.38
C MET A 212 -6.32 -10.26 14.55
N ARG A 213 -7.48 -10.45 15.18
CA ARG A 213 -8.78 -10.54 14.47
C ARG A 213 -9.14 -9.22 13.78
N GLN A 214 -8.92 -8.09 14.45
CA GLN A 214 -9.14 -6.76 13.87
C GLN A 214 -8.20 -6.53 12.68
N LEU A 215 -6.90 -6.76 12.85
CA LEU A 215 -5.90 -6.63 11.79
C LEU A 215 -6.18 -7.56 10.60
N GLY A 216 -6.47 -8.84 10.87
CA GLY A 216 -6.74 -9.83 9.83
C GLY A 216 -7.95 -9.50 8.96
N ASN A 217 -8.94 -8.79 9.51
CA ASN A 217 -10.12 -8.32 8.78
C ASN A 217 -9.94 -6.92 8.18
N ALA A 218 -8.92 -6.17 8.57
CA ALA A 218 -8.67 -4.83 8.07
C ALA A 218 -8.27 -4.82 6.58
N VAL A 219 -8.45 -3.65 5.98
CA VAL A 219 -7.87 -3.28 4.69
C VAL A 219 -6.53 -2.61 4.98
N PRO A 220 -5.43 -2.96 4.27
CA PRO A 220 -4.16 -2.27 4.45
C PRO A 220 -4.28 -0.76 4.20
N VAL A 221 -3.71 0.05 5.08
CA VAL A 221 -3.89 1.51 5.11
C VAL A 221 -3.41 2.18 3.82
N GLN A 222 -2.22 1.84 3.32
CA GLN A 222 -1.70 2.40 2.08
C GLN A 222 -2.56 2.06 0.86
N LEU A 223 -3.09 0.84 0.80
CA LEU A 223 -3.96 0.42 -0.29
C LEU A 223 -5.30 1.19 -0.24
N ALA A 224 -5.86 1.37 0.97
CA ALA A 224 -7.06 2.17 1.16
C ALA A 224 -6.83 3.63 0.76
N ALA A 225 -5.70 4.22 1.14
CA ALA A 225 -5.33 5.59 0.79
C ALA A 225 -5.20 5.79 -0.72
N GLN A 226 -4.52 4.87 -1.43
CA GLN A 226 -4.41 4.93 -2.89
C GLN A 226 -5.77 4.77 -3.57
N THR A 227 -6.61 3.85 -3.08
CA THR A 227 -7.99 3.69 -3.57
C THR A 227 -8.78 4.97 -3.42
N ASN A 228 -8.70 5.62 -2.25
CA ASN A 228 -9.37 6.88 -1.96
C ASN A 228 -8.88 8.01 -2.87
N SER A 229 -7.57 8.12 -3.10
CA SER A 229 -6.99 9.13 -3.99
C SER A 229 -7.48 8.98 -5.43
N THR A 230 -7.56 7.74 -5.94
CA THR A 230 -8.11 7.48 -7.28
C THR A 230 -9.60 7.83 -7.36
N LEU A 231 -10.38 7.46 -6.34
CA LEU A 231 -11.80 7.83 -6.26
C LEU A 231 -11.97 9.35 -6.24
N ALA A 232 -11.26 10.05 -5.36
CA ALA A 232 -11.31 11.50 -5.25
C ALA A 232 -10.94 12.18 -6.59
N GLY A 233 -9.91 11.68 -7.29
CA GLY A 233 -9.53 12.17 -8.61
C GLY A 233 -10.65 12.10 -9.65
N CYS A 234 -11.46 11.03 -9.65
CA CYS A 234 -12.64 10.91 -10.51
C CYS A 234 -13.69 11.99 -10.19
N PHE A 235 -13.92 12.30 -8.92
CA PHE A 235 -14.89 13.32 -8.49
C PHE A 235 -14.40 14.74 -8.83
N TRP A 236 -13.16 15.09 -8.47
CA TRP A 236 -12.61 16.43 -8.66
C TRP A 236 -12.26 16.74 -10.11
N GLY A 237 -11.88 15.73 -10.91
CA GLY A 237 -11.66 15.89 -12.34
C GLY A 237 -12.89 16.45 -13.06
N LYS A 238 -14.10 16.06 -12.63
CA LYS A 238 -15.35 16.67 -13.12
C LYS A 238 -15.57 18.09 -12.62
N PHE A 239 -15.32 18.36 -11.34
CA PHE A 239 -15.51 19.70 -10.77
C PHE A 239 -14.65 20.75 -11.49
N LEU A 240 -13.39 20.42 -11.82
CA LEU A 240 -12.50 21.30 -12.57
C LEU A 240 -12.94 21.53 -14.02
N VAL A 241 -13.51 20.51 -14.68
CA VAL A 241 -14.10 20.66 -16.02
C VAL A 241 -15.33 21.56 -15.97
N LEU A 242 -16.22 21.37 -14.99
CA LEU A 242 -17.43 22.19 -14.83
C LEU A 242 -17.08 23.65 -14.47
N CYS A 243 -16.18 23.89 -13.52
CA CYS A 243 -15.72 25.25 -13.20
C CYS A 243 -15.03 25.96 -14.37
N ARG A 244 -14.39 25.24 -15.31
CA ARG A 244 -13.86 25.84 -16.54
C ARG A 244 -14.92 26.17 -17.57
N MET A 245 -16.05 25.46 -17.57
CA MET A 245 -17.17 25.74 -18.48
C MET A 245 -18.04 26.91 -17.99
N ASP A 246 -18.05 27.19 -16.68
CA ASP A 246 -18.83 28.28 -16.08
C ASP A 246 -18.09 29.63 -15.99
N LEU A 247 -16.83 29.71 -16.45
CA LEU A 247 -16.13 31.00 -16.55
C LEU A 247 -16.48 31.66 -17.90
N PRO A 248 -17.17 32.81 -17.92
CA PRO A 248 -17.38 33.55 -19.15
C PRO A 248 -16.02 34.03 -19.67
N ILE A 249 -15.55 33.45 -20.77
CA ILE A 249 -14.41 33.95 -21.52
C ILE A 249 -14.86 35.28 -22.16
N THR A 250 -14.77 36.38 -21.41
CA THR A 250 -14.76 37.71 -22.00
C THR A 250 -13.31 38.08 -22.24
N GLU A 251 -12.85 37.87 -23.48
CA GLU A 251 -11.61 38.47 -23.96
C GLU A 251 -11.72 40.00 -23.89
N LYS A 252 -11.22 40.61 -22.82
CA LYS A 252 -10.77 42.00 -22.88
C LYS A 252 -9.26 42.00 -23.04
N LYS A 253 -8.82 42.23 -24.28
CA LYS A 253 -7.45 42.65 -24.59
C LYS A 253 -7.16 43.96 -23.85
N GLN A 254 -6.52 43.89 -22.69
CA GLN A 254 -5.89 45.07 -22.08
C GLN A 254 -4.41 45.08 -22.46
N LYS A 255 -4.03 46.11 -23.23
CA LYS A 255 -2.64 46.49 -23.49
C LYS A 255 -1.95 46.74 -22.14
N LEU A 256 -0.86 46.04 -21.86
CA LEU A 256 0.06 46.41 -20.79
C LEU A 256 0.75 47.72 -21.17
N THR A 257 0.52 48.76 -20.38
CA THR A 257 1.43 49.91 -20.26
C THR A 257 2.01 49.91 -18.86
N SER A 258 3.34 50.03 -18.78
CA SER A 258 4.16 50.02 -17.58
C SER A 258 3.65 50.89 -16.43
N GLY A 259 3.80 50.36 -15.21
CA GLY A 259 4.01 51.16 -14.00
C GLY A 259 2.78 51.37 -13.12
N ALA A 260 2.53 50.45 -12.19
CA ALA A 260 1.94 50.75 -10.88
C ALA A 260 2.09 49.57 -9.93
N MET A 261 2.80 49.82 -8.83
CA MET A 261 2.94 48.95 -7.66
C MET A 261 1.61 48.98 -6.87
N LEU A 262 0.94 47.84 -6.71
CA LEU A 262 -0.19 47.71 -5.78
C LEU A 262 -0.04 46.45 -4.92
N ARG A 263 -0.09 46.69 -3.61
CA ARG A 263 -0.04 45.72 -2.52
C ARG A 263 -1.38 44.99 -2.39
N GLY A 264 -1.29 43.68 -2.13
CA GLY A 264 -2.23 42.94 -1.30
C GLY A 264 -3.43 42.29 -2.01
N SER A 265 -3.40 40.97 -2.16
CA SER A 265 -4.49 40.08 -1.69
C SER A 265 -4.06 38.62 -1.79
N ARG A 266 -4.07 37.93 -0.64
CA ARG A 266 -3.86 36.49 -0.51
C ARG A 266 -5.05 35.74 -1.09
N ILE A 267 -4.87 34.96 -2.15
CA ILE A 267 -5.76 33.84 -2.51
C ILE A 267 -4.90 32.73 -3.15
N GLY A 268 -5.03 31.52 -2.61
CA GLY A 268 -4.98 30.29 -3.42
C GLY A 268 -3.65 29.55 -3.50
N TRP A 269 -3.37 28.70 -2.51
CA TRP A 269 -2.52 27.52 -2.72
C TRP A 269 -3.27 26.55 -3.65
N ALA A 270 -2.88 26.52 -4.91
CA ALA A 270 -3.17 25.42 -5.82
C ALA A 270 -2.05 25.33 -6.85
N SER A 271 -1.59 24.10 -7.12
CA SER A 271 -0.57 23.68 -8.09
C SER A 271 0.89 23.79 -7.67
N ALA A 272 1.37 22.74 -6.99
CA ALA A 272 2.80 22.38 -6.97
C ALA A 272 2.98 20.87 -6.73
N TRP A 273 2.41 20.03 -7.60
CA TRP A 273 2.81 18.63 -7.76
C TRP A 273 2.86 18.31 -9.25
N ALA A 274 3.84 18.92 -9.92
CA ALA A 274 4.41 18.42 -11.16
C ALA A 274 5.90 18.25 -10.86
N THR A 275 6.34 17.01 -10.70
CA THR A 275 7.73 16.67 -10.41
C THR A 275 8.59 17.04 -11.61
N ALA A 276 9.34 18.13 -11.50
CA ALA A 276 10.51 18.40 -12.31
C ALA A 276 11.69 17.59 -11.75
N SER A 277 12.41 16.95 -12.66
CA SER A 277 13.64 16.22 -12.43
C SER A 277 14.82 17.16 -12.15
N SER A 278 15.77 16.63 -11.38
CA SER A 278 17.20 17.00 -11.30
C SER A 278 17.62 18.16 -10.38
N THR A 279 18.50 17.79 -9.44
CA THR A 279 19.66 18.53 -8.89
C THR A 279 19.44 19.88 -8.19
N SER A 280 19.59 19.89 -6.86
CA SER A 280 20.75 20.47 -6.14
C SER A 280 20.42 20.79 -4.67
N ARG A 281 21.49 20.90 -3.88
CA ARG A 281 21.58 20.95 -2.41
C ARG A 281 20.97 22.23 -1.83
N GLY A 282 20.42 22.14 -0.61
CA GLY A 282 20.12 23.35 0.17
C GLY A 282 19.38 23.08 1.47
N CYS A 283 20.12 23.17 2.58
CA CYS A 283 19.66 23.22 3.97
C CYS A 283 18.60 24.32 4.19
N PHE A 284 17.59 24.11 5.04
CA PHE A 284 17.18 24.99 6.17
C PHE A 284 15.82 24.57 6.80
N THR A 285 15.92 24.24 8.10
CA THR A 285 15.01 24.47 9.25
C THR A 285 13.48 24.50 9.13
N ARG A 286 12.87 23.50 9.80
CA ARG A 286 11.83 23.54 10.87
C ARG A 286 10.97 24.81 11.02
N ALA A 287 9.65 24.64 10.93
CA ALA A 287 8.65 25.47 11.60
C ALA A 287 7.42 24.62 12.00
N GLU A 288 7.12 24.61 13.30
CA GLU A 288 5.87 24.14 13.91
C GLU A 288 4.77 25.21 13.79
N ALA A 289 3.50 24.82 13.70
CA ALA A 289 2.33 25.60 14.14
C ALA A 289 1.10 24.67 14.17
N ILE A 290 0.52 24.41 15.36
CA ILE A 290 -0.78 24.92 15.87
C ILE A 290 -1.98 24.49 15.01
#